data_AF-A0A1M7PQS5-F1
#
_entry.id   AF-A0A1M7PQS5-F1
#
_cell.length_a   1.000
_cell.length_b   1.000
_cell.length_c   1.000
_cell.angle_alpha   90.00
_cell.angle_beta   90.00
_cell.angle_gamma   90.00
#
_symmetry.space_group_name_H-M   'P 1'
#
loop_
_entity.id
_entity.type
_entity.pdbx_description
1 polymer ?
#
loop_
_entity_poly.entity_id
_entity_poly.type
_entity_poly.pdbx_seq_one_letter_code
_entity_poly.pdbx_strand_id
1 'polypeptide(L)'
;MKRLPFAPSALLLVTLAASAAHAQQPVAIPMGGHAPAATSRTVIYTADCKQIHYQLRLDKSRRTLQFQYEDQHTVQQDLSGTPFGQALLKQPLIGNFGFSCAAAGLNVSFIGLQLQRGKQPQPVSYRLTIGNDGSILEDNGLTTEDLDFINTYLAG
;
A
#
# COMPACT_ATOMS: atom_id res chain seq x y z
N MET A 1 -25.96 -76.61 14.27
CA MET A 1 -24.89 -77.12 15.17
C MET A 1 -23.64 -76.24 14.96
N LYS A 2 -23.40 -75.25 15.83
CA LYS A 2 -22.23 -75.16 16.75
C LYS A 2 -20.92 -75.78 16.22
N ARG A 3 -19.93 -74.92 15.90
CA ARG A 3 -18.58 -74.82 16.52
C ARG A 3 -17.70 -73.78 15.79
N LEU A 4 -17.36 -72.70 16.50
CA LEU A 4 -16.05 -72.01 16.43
C LEU A 4 -15.03 -72.90 17.18
N PRO A 5 -13.69 -72.85 16.95
CA PRO A 5 -12.88 -71.64 17.22
C PRO A 5 -11.53 -71.50 16.46
N PHE A 6 -10.81 -70.45 16.84
CA PHE A 6 -9.35 -70.18 16.80
C PHE A 6 -8.94 -68.93 16.00
N ALA A 7 -8.75 -67.83 16.74
CA ALA A 7 -7.76 -66.80 16.43
C ALA A 7 -6.37 -67.27 16.93
N PRO A 8 -5.23 -66.74 16.45
CA PRO A 8 -4.78 -65.46 17.01
C PRO A 8 -3.91 -64.56 16.09
N SER A 9 -3.77 -63.30 16.53
CA SER A 9 -2.62 -62.38 16.33
C SER A 9 -2.40 -61.80 14.93
N ALA A 10 -2.02 -60.54 14.72
CA ALA A 10 -1.80 -59.33 15.52
C ALA A 10 -1.41 -58.21 14.51
N LEU A 11 -1.12 -57.00 15.01
CA LEU A 11 -0.70 -55.76 14.31
C LEU A 11 -1.88 -54.92 13.78
N LEU A 12 -2.51 -54.03 14.56
CA LEU A 12 -1.96 -53.01 15.47
C LEU A 12 -1.12 -51.96 14.72
N LEU A 13 -1.82 -51.01 14.08
CA LEU A 13 -1.33 -49.66 13.79
C LEU A 13 -2.43 -48.69 14.22
N VAL A 14 -2.41 -48.37 15.52
CA VAL A 14 -3.16 -47.24 16.07
C VAL A 14 -2.42 -45.98 15.63
N THR A 15 -2.90 -45.33 14.59
CA THR A 15 -2.49 -43.95 14.29
C THR A 15 -3.03 -43.08 15.42
N LEU A 16 -2.14 -42.61 16.30
CA LEU A 16 -2.45 -41.51 17.21
C LEU A 16 -2.84 -40.29 16.37
N ALA A 17 -4.13 -40.03 16.27
CA ALA A 17 -4.61 -38.68 15.97
C ALA A 17 -4.25 -37.82 17.19
N ALA A 18 -3.07 -37.19 17.12
CA ALA A 18 -2.71 -36.13 18.05
C ALA A 18 -3.76 -35.03 17.88
N SER A 19 -4.67 -34.94 18.84
CA SER A 19 -5.54 -33.80 19.03
C SER A 19 -4.67 -32.57 19.21
N ALA A 20 -4.46 -31.81 18.14
CA ALA A 20 -3.99 -30.44 18.24
C ALA A 20 -5.15 -29.62 18.83
N ALA A 21 -5.32 -29.73 20.15
CA ALA A 21 -6.02 -28.73 20.92
C ALA A 21 -5.21 -27.44 20.74
N HIS A 22 -5.63 -26.65 19.74
CA HIS A 22 -5.22 -25.26 19.61
C HIS A 22 -5.72 -24.56 20.88
N ALA A 23 -4.86 -24.49 21.88
CA ALA A 23 -5.02 -23.57 22.98
C ALA A 23 -5.07 -22.18 22.36
N GLN A 24 -6.29 -21.67 22.14
CA GLN A 24 -6.53 -20.27 21.87
C GLN A 24 -6.01 -19.52 23.09
N GLN A 25 -4.78 -19.06 23.01
CA GLN A 25 -4.25 -18.13 23.98
C GLN A 25 -5.20 -16.93 23.97
N PRO A 26 -5.82 -16.57 25.10
CA PRO A 26 -6.60 -15.35 25.16
C PRO A 26 -5.65 -14.20 24.82
N VAL A 27 -5.87 -13.58 23.67
CA VAL A 27 -5.22 -12.33 23.30
C VAL A 27 -5.64 -11.33 24.36
N ALA A 28 -4.76 -11.09 25.32
CA ALA A 28 -4.89 -9.97 26.23
C ALA A 28 -4.85 -8.72 25.35
N ILE A 29 -6.00 -8.06 25.16
CA ILE A 29 -6.06 -6.73 24.59
C ILE A 29 -5.67 -5.79 25.74
N PRO A 30 -4.47 -5.18 25.75
CA PRO A 30 -4.15 -4.19 26.77
C PRO A 30 -5.06 -2.98 26.57
N MET A 31 -6.13 -2.91 27.37
CA MET A 31 -6.93 -1.70 27.53
C MET A 31 -6.12 -0.72 28.38
N GLY A 32 -5.25 0.03 27.74
CA GLY A 32 -4.39 1.01 28.40
C GLY A 32 -3.09 1.20 27.66
N GLY A 33 -3.15 1.98 26.58
CA GLY A 33 -1.96 2.42 25.87
C GLY A 33 -2.23 3.78 25.29
N HIS A 34 -1.41 4.77 25.66
CA HIS A 34 -1.27 5.96 24.83
C HIS A 34 -1.11 5.48 23.38
N ALA A 35 -1.98 5.98 22.49
CA ALA A 35 -1.90 5.64 21.08
C ALA A 35 -0.43 5.75 20.67
N PRO A 36 0.18 4.71 20.08
CA PRO A 36 1.57 4.77 19.68
C PRO A 36 1.71 6.06 18.87
N ALA A 37 2.58 6.97 19.34
CA ALA A 37 2.84 8.23 18.67
C ALA A 37 3.01 7.89 17.19
N ALA A 38 2.20 8.51 16.33
CA ALA A 38 2.13 8.21 14.90
C ALA A 38 3.55 8.03 14.39
N THR A 39 3.95 6.76 14.17
CA THR A 39 5.35 6.47 13.87
C THR A 39 5.62 7.17 12.56
N SER A 40 6.63 8.05 12.55
CA SER A 40 7.11 8.69 11.33
C SER A 40 7.53 7.60 10.35
N ARG A 41 6.60 7.20 9.48
CA ARG A 41 6.82 6.18 8.47
C ARG A 41 6.99 6.89 7.14
N THR A 42 8.21 6.84 6.60
CA THR A 42 8.41 7.09 5.19
C THR A 42 7.69 5.98 4.42
N VAL A 43 6.74 6.36 3.57
CA VAL A 43 6.05 5.44 2.66
C VAL A 43 6.79 5.46 1.33
N ILE A 44 7.13 4.29 0.81
CA ILE A 44 7.83 4.15 -0.47
C ILE A 44 6.87 3.46 -1.43
N TYR A 45 6.53 4.14 -2.52
CA TYR A 45 5.79 3.59 -3.64
C TYR A 45 6.77 3.25 -4.75
N THR A 46 6.62 2.09 -5.38
CA THR A 46 7.55 1.59 -6.39
C THR A 46 6.82 1.28 -7.68
N ALA A 47 7.50 1.45 -8.81
CA ALA A 47 7.00 1.05 -10.13
C ALA A 47 8.15 0.66 -11.04
N ASP A 48 7.92 -0.31 -11.93
CA ASP A 48 8.93 -0.81 -12.85
C ASP A 48 8.48 -0.54 -14.29
N CYS A 49 9.33 0.13 -15.07
CA CYS A 49 9.14 0.27 -16.52
C CYS A 49 10.36 -0.25 -17.26
N LYS A 50 10.20 -1.36 -17.98
CA LYS A 50 11.28 -2.05 -18.66
C LYS A 50 12.42 -2.40 -17.68
N GLN A 51 13.54 -1.69 -17.76
CA GLN A 51 14.74 -1.88 -16.92
C GLN A 51 14.93 -0.72 -15.91
N ILE A 52 13.95 0.16 -15.78
CA ILE A 52 14.02 1.33 -14.90
C ILE A 52 13.13 1.07 -13.68
N HIS A 53 13.73 1.19 -12.49
CA HIS A 53 13.05 1.04 -11.20
C HIS A 53 12.78 2.42 -10.61
N TYR A 54 11.51 2.79 -10.48
CA TYR A 54 11.07 4.08 -9.94
C TYR A 54 10.64 3.94 -8.49
N GLN A 55 10.92 4.98 -7.69
CA GLN A 55 10.49 5.11 -6.31
C GLN A 55 9.96 6.52 -6.04
N LEU A 56 8.82 6.60 -5.36
CA LEU A 56 8.29 7.82 -4.77
C LEU A 56 8.28 7.66 -3.24
N ARG A 57 9.09 8.44 -2.55
CA ARG A 57 9.30 8.34 -1.10
C ARG A 57 8.63 9.53 -0.42
N LEU A 58 7.54 9.26 0.29
CA LEU A 58 6.73 10.25 1.00
C LEU A 58 7.01 10.16 2.50
N ASP A 59 7.50 11.25 3.09
CA ASP A 59 7.65 11.40 4.53
C ASP A 59 6.85 12.62 5.01
N LYS A 60 5.65 12.37 5.52
CA LYS A 60 4.78 13.45 6.00
C LYS A 60 5.32 14.14 7.26
N SER A 61 6.13 13.45 8.08
CA SER A 61 6.66 14.03 9.32
C SER A 61 7.79 15.01 9.03
N ARG A 62 8.68 14.65 8.10
CA ARG A 62 9.79 15.50 7.63
C ARG A 62 9.38 16.46 6.52
N ARG A 63 8.13 16.39 6.06
CA ARG A 63 7.58 17.16 4.96
C ARG A 63 8.39 17.01 3.67
N THR A 64 8.78 15.78 3.36
CA THR A 64 9.56 15.49 2.15
C THR A 64 8.83 14.53 1.21
N LEU A 65 8.97 14.81 -0.09
CA LEU A 65 8.56 13.95 -1.18
C LEU A 65 9.73 13.85 -2.16
N GLN A 66 10.30 12.67 -2.29
CA GLN A 66 11.42 12.41 -3.19
C GLN A 66 11.00 11.45 -4.28
N PHE A 67 11.34 11.79 -5.51
CA PHE A 67 11.31 10.88 -6.63
C PHE A 67 12.72 10.38 -6.89
N GLN A 68 12.86 9.08 -7.08
CA GLN A 68 14.11 8.45 -7.44
C GLN A 68 13.83 7.46 -8.56
N TYR A 69 14.76 7.33 -9.50
CA TYR A 69 14.78 6.16 -10.35
C TYR A 69 16.20 5.65 -10.52
N GLU A 70 16.32 4.36 -10.77
CA GLU A 70 17.58 3.68 -11.01
C GLU A 70 17.56 3.07 -12.40
N ASP A 71 18.52 3.51 -13.23
CA ASP A 71 18.90 2.87 -14.48
C ASP A 71 20.41 2.52 -14.45
N GLN A 72 21.19 2.87 -15.48
CA GLN A 72 22.65 2.86 -15.42
C GLN A 72 23.22 3.88 -14.42
N HIS A 73 22.42 4.87 -14.00
CA HIS A 73 22.70 5.85 -12.96
C HIS A 73 21.48 6.02 -12.03
N THR A 74 21.71 6.51 -10.82
CA THR A 74 20.63 6.91 -9.90
C THR A 74 20.35 8.40 -10.06
N VAL A 75 19.12 8.75 -10.42
CA VAL A 75 18.64 10.14 -10.37
C VAL A 75 17.70 10.30 -9.19
N GLN A 76 17.87 11.39 -8.46
CA GLN A 76 17.04 11.74 -7.31
C GLN A 76 16.60 13.19 -7.42
N GLN A 77 15.29 13.40 -7.36
CA GLN A 77 14.66 14.72 -7.43
C GLN A 77 13.82 14.97 -6.19
N ASP A 78 13.99 16.16 -5.58
CA ASP A 78 13.10 16.64 -4.54
C ASP A 78 11.84 17.26 -5.18
N LEU A 79 10.69 16.66 -4.90
CA LEU A 79 9.37 17.15 -5.33
C LEU A 79 8.62 17.89 -4.22
N SER A 80 9.21 18.04 -3.03
CA SER A 80 8.52 18.63 -1.87
C SER A 80 8.03 20.06 -2.14
N GLY A 81 8.78 20.82 -2.93
CA GLY A 81 8.44 22.21 -3.30
C GLY A 81 7.40 22.36 -4.42
N THR A 82 7.05 21.27 -5.11
CA THR A 82 6.16 21.33 -6.28
C THR A 82 4.70 21.37 -5.86
N PRO A 83 3.76 21.82 -6.71
CA PRO A 83 2.33 21.77 -6.41
C PRO A 83 1.88 20.36 -5.95
N PHE A 84 2.38 19.32 -6.62
CA PHE A 84 2.16 17.93 -6.24
C PHE A 84 2.67 17.59 -4.84
N GLY A 85 3.93 17.90 -4.55
CA GLY A 85 4.50 17.65 -3.22
C GLY A 85 3.74 18.40 -2.13
N GLN A 86 3.40 19.65 -2.38
CA GLN A 86 2.64 20.46 -1.44
C GLN A 86 1.23 19.90 -1.20
N ALA A 87 0.55 19.41 -2.24
CA ALA A 87 -0.75 18.77 -2.11
C ALA A 87 -0.67 17.51 -1.23
N LEU A 88 0.26 16.61 -1.51
CA LEU A 88 0.42 15.35 -0.77
C LEU A 88 0.89 15.53 0.68
N LEU A 89 1.77 16.49 0.92
CA LEU A 89 2.38 16.73 2.23
C LEU A 89 1.47 17.52 3.17
N LYS A 90 0.70 18.49 2.65
CA LYS A 90 -0.13 19.37 3.48
C LYS A 90 -1.55 18.86 3.64
N GLN A 91 -2.10 18.23 2.61
CA GLN A 91 -3.50 17.85 2.64
C GLN A 91 -3.69 16.48 3.31
N PRO A 92 -4.77 16.31 4.10
CA PRO A 92 -5.14 15.03 4.70
C PRO A 92 -5.78 14.11 3.64
N LEU A 93 -4.95 13.64 2.71
CA LEU A 93 -5.32 12.71 1.64
C LEU A 93 -5.13 11.26 2.08
N ILE A 94 -6.08 10.41 1.72
CA ILE A 94 -6.02 8.95 1.81
C ILE A 94 -6.36 8.37 0.44
N GLY A 95 -5.53 7.50 -0.10
CA GLY A 95 -5.75 6.94 -1.43
C GLY A 95 -4.59 6.08 -1.90
N ASN A 96 -4.61 5.76 -3.19
CA ASN A 96 -3.61 4.92 -3.84
C ASN A 96 -2.88 5.71 -4.93
N PHE A 97 -1.62 5.36 -5.14
CA PHE A 97 -0.88 5.78 -6.31
C PHE A 97 -0.97 4.72 -7.41
N GLY A 98 -1.22 5.17 -8.63
CA GLY A 98 -1.08 4.38 -9.84
C GLY A 98 0.11 4.90 -10.65
N PHE A 99 0.90 3.98 -11.22
CA PHE A 99 2.05 4.30 -12.04
C PHE A 99 1.87 3.68 -13.42
N SER A 100 2.21 4.43 -14.47
CA SER A 100 2.26 3.89 -15.83
C SER A 100 3.43 4.46 -16.60
N CYS A 101 3.96 3.65 -17.51
CA CYS A 101 5.15 3.99 -18.28
C CYS A 101 4.78 4.98 -19.39
N ALA A 102 5.42 6.16 -19.38
CA ALA A 102 5.32 7.11 -20.48
C ALA A 102 6.50 6.91 -21.44
N ALA A 103 6.37 7.43 -22.67
CA ALA A 103 7.46 7.34 -23.66
C ALA A 103 8.76 8.01 -23.17
N ALA A 104 8.63 9.09 -22.40
CA ALA A 104 9.74 9.91 -21.91
C ALA A 104 9.78 10.04 -20.38
N GLY A 105 9.22 9.08 -19.64
CA GLY A 105 9.13 9.22 -18.19
C GLY A 105 8.17 8.26 -17.49
N LEU A 106 7.71 8.67 -16.32
CA LEU A 106 6.73 7.99 -15.50
C LEU A 106 5.50 8.87 -15.30
N ASN A 107 4.33 8.33 -15.65
CA ASN A 107 3.06 8.93 -15.24
C ASN A 107 2.76 8.47 -13.81
N VAL A 108 2.56 9.43 -12.92
CA VAL A 108 2.12 9.24 -11.55
C VAL A 108 0.68 9.72 -11.44
N SER A 109 -0.19 8.86 -10.96
CA SER A 109 -1.59 9.19 -10.67
C SER A 109 -1.87 8.92 -9.20
N PHE A 110 -2.68 9.78 -8.58
CA PHE A 110 -3.24 9.56 -7.26
C PHE A 110 -4.75 9.57 -7.40
N ILE A 111 -5.42 8.67 -6.71
CA ILE A 111 -6.87 8.66 -6.56
C ILE A 111 -7.22 8.34 -5.11
N GLY A 112 -8.15 9.09 -4.54
CA GLY A 112 -8.51 8.92 -3.15
C GLY A 112 -9.48 9.95 -2.63
N LEU A 113 -9.45 10.13 -1.32
CA LEU A 113 -10.33 11.01 -0.58
C LEU A 113 -9.54 12.09 0.13
N GLN A 114 -10.03 13.32 0.07
CA GLN A 114 -9.60 14.42 0.91
C GLN A 114 -10.50 14.48 2.15
N LEU A 115 -9.89 14.40 3.33
CA LEU A 115 -10.61 14.49 4.60
C LEU A 115 -10.67 15.93 5.10
N GLN A 116 -11.86 16.43 5.44
CA GLN A 116 -11.99 17.74 6.07
C GLN A 116 -12.77 17.60 7.37
N ARG A 117 -12.32 18.28 8.43
CA ARG A 117 -12.97 18.18 9.75
C ARG A 117 -14.41 18.68 9.66
N GLY A 118 -15.35 17.83 10.07
CA GLY A 118 -16.78 18.16 10.07
C GLY A 118 -17.46 18.16 8.70
N LYS A 119 -16.79 17.63 7.66
CA LYS A 119 -17.37 17.48 6.31
C LYS A 119 -17.25 16.04 5.82
N GLN A 120 -18.07 15.68 4.84
CA GLN A 120 -17.95 14.39 4.17
C GLN A 120 -16.63 14.30 3.39
N PRO A 121 -15.96 13.14 3.36
CA PRO A 121 -14.78 12.90 2.51
C PRO A 121 -15.07 13.28 1.06
N GLN A 122 -14.17 14.04 0.44
CA GLN A 122 -14.32 14.48 -0.95
C GLN A 122 -13.46 13.62 -1.88
N PRO A 123 -14.02 13.03 -2.94
CA PRO A 123 -13.25 12.34 -3.96
C PRO A 123 -12.30 13.29 -4.67
N VAL A 124 -11.05 12.87 -4.84
CA VAL A 124 -10.04 13.64 -5.53
C VAL A 124 -9.11 12.75 -6.35
N SER A 125 -8.57 13.32 -7.42
CA SER A 125 -7.50 12.73 -8.20
C SER A 125 -6.35 13.73 -8.42
N TYR A 126 -5.17 13.19 -8.73
CA TYR A 126 -4.02 13.96 -9.15
C TYR A 126 -3.34 13.24 -10.31
N ARG A 127 -2.81 13.99 -11.28
CA ARG A 127 -1.92 13.43 -12.31
C ARG A 127 -0.67 14.29 -12.50
N LEU A 128 0.47 13.62 -12.59
CA LEU A 128 1.80 14.19 -12.78
C LEU A 128 2.56 13.30 -13.77
N THR A 129 3.36 13.89 -14.65
CA THR A 129 4.32 13.18 -15.49
C THR A 129 5.73 13.65 -15.16
N ILE A 130 6.60 12.71 -14.76
CA ILE A 130 8.01 13.00 -14.43
C ILE A 130 8.88 12.44 -15.56
N GLY A 131 9.71 13.29 -16.14
CA GLY A 131 10.64 12.94 -17.20
C GLY A 131 11.75 12.00 -16.73
N ASN A 132 12.37 11.30 -17.67
CA ASN A 132 13.56 10.49 -17.39
C ASN A 132 14.76 11.33 -16.95
N ASP A 133 14.73 12.66 -17.01
CA ASP A 133 15.75 13.55 -16.44
C ASP A 133 15.38 14.04 -15.03
N GLY A 134 14.25 13.57 -14.48
CA GLY A 134 13.71 14.02 -13.20
C GLY A 134 12.89 15.31 -13.26
N SER A 135 12.76 15.94 -14.44
CA SER A 135 11.93 17.13 -14.59
C SER A 135 10.44 16.81 -14.52
N ILE A 136 9.61 17.77 -14.09
CA ILE A 136 8.15 17.64 -14.21
C ILE A 136 7.76 18.07 -15.62
N LEU A 137 7.22 17.14 -16.41
CA LEU A 137 6.77 17.39 -17.78
C LEU A 137 5.33 17.90 -17.81
N GLU A 138 4.47 17.36 -16.94
CA GLU A 138 3.07 17.76 -16.82
C GLU A 138 2.63 17.67 -15.36
N ASP A 139 1.83 18.63 -14.90
CA ASP A 139 1.24 18.66 -13.56
C ASP A 139 -0.20 19.20 -13.64
N ASN A 140 -1.18 18.31 -13.50
CA ASN A 140 -2.60 18.67 -13.62
C ASN A 140 -3.21 19.15 -12.31
N GLY A 141 -2.44 19.17 -11.22
CA GLY A 141 -2.94 19.54 -9.91
C GLY A 141 -3.90 18.53 -9.31
N LEU A 142 -4.39 18.86 -8.12
CA LEU A 142 -5.43 18.09 -7.44
C LEU A 142 -6.80 18.53 -7.96
N THR A 143 -7.57 17.58 -8.46
CA THR A 143 -8.92 17.81 -8.98
C THR A 143 -9.96 17.09 -8.11
N THR A 144 -11.16 17.63 -8.02
CA THR A 144 -12.29 16.97 -7.35
C THR A 144 -12.95 16.03 -8.34
N GLU A 145 -13.19 14.79 -7.91
CA GLU A 145 -13.84 13.76 -8.70
C GLU A 145 -15.28 13.53 -8.22
N ASP A 146 -16.07 12.85 -9.05
CA ASP A 146 -17.36 12.32 -8.62
C ASP A 146 -17.16 11.03 -7.78
N LEU A 147 -18.01 10.81 -6.78
CA LEU A 147 -17.95 9.65 -5.88
C LEU A 147 -18.06 8.33 -6.65
N ASP A 148 -18.85 8.30 -7.72
CA ASP A 148 -19.08 7.12 -8.55
C ASP A 148 -17.81 6.67 -9.30
N PHE A 149 -16.95 7.62 -9.69
CA PHE A 149 -15.67 7.33 -10.34
C PHE A 149 -14.70 6.64 -9.37
N ILE A 150 -14.62 7.13 -8.13
CA ILE A 150 -13.73 6.55 -7.11
C ILE A 150 -14.24 5.19 -6.64
N ASN A 151 -15.56 5.03 -6.46
CA ASN A 151 -16.13 3.74 -6.06
C ASN A 151 -15.86 2.64 -7.10
N THR A 152 -15.92 2.97 -8.39
CA THR A 152 -15.60 2.02 -9.47
C THR A 152 -14.12 1.64 -9.46
N TYR A 153 -13.23 2.58 -9.17
CA TYR A 153 -11.78 2.33 -9.15
C TYR A 153 -11.31 1.58 -7.90
N LEU A 154 -11.96 1.78 -6.74
CA LEU A 154 -11.63 1.09 -5.49
C LEU A 154 -12.26 -0.31 -5.37
N ALA A 155 -13.27 -0.62 -6.19
CA ALA A 155 -13.93 -1.93 -6.20
C ALA A 155 -13.25 -2.97 -7.12
N GLY A 156 -12.25 -2.57 -7.91
CA GLY A 156 -11.43 -3.44 -8.77
C GLY A 156 -10.08 -3.76 -8.16
#